data_AF-A0A962J116-F1
#
_entry.id   AF-A0A962J116-F1
#
_cell.length_a   1.000
_cell.length_b   1.000
_cell.length_c   1.000
_cell.angle_alpha   90.00
_cell.angle_beta   90.00
_cell.angle_gamma   90.00
#
_symmetry.space_group_name_H-M   'P 1'
#
loop_
_entity.id
_entity.type
_entity.pdbx_description
1 polymer ?
#
loop_
_entity_poly.entity_id
_entity_poly.type
_entity_poly.pdbx_seq_one_letter_code
_entity_poly.pdbx_strand_id
1 'polypeptide(L)'
;ELTLSYQSSSPLPLGEETSLRGGVSTARFSGGVTQDRGSSYSNLAKSTQPVDIAGTIQVDPAHQGKAGFVVVAAVMDDGGIYLRNGVGEFVPYNPADGITRASNKVLGAVEQVDLLRHFTAAQAGFPSAQVNFLMGYGLASNPDELYFHAAPINLIVSP
;
A
#
# COMPACT_ATOMS: atom_id res chain seq x y z
N GLU A 1 -24.69 -6.09 2.68
CA GLU A 1 -23.41 -5.88 1.96
C GLU A 1 -22.81 -7.21 1.58
N LEU A 2 -22.14 -7.27 0.43
CA LEU A 2 -21.39 -8.45 0.03
C LEU A 2 -19.94 -8.23 0.46
N THR A 3 -19.53 -8.87 1.54
CA THR A 3 -18.14 -8.81 2.02
C THR A 3 -17.36 -9.94 1.37
N LEU A 4 -16.42 -9.61 0.49
CA LEU A 4 -15.48 -10.59 -0.09
C LEU A 4 -14.35 -10.82 0.91
N SER A 5 -14.17 -12.06 1.36
CA SER A 5 -13.03 -12.47 2.19
C SER A 5 -12.13 -13.47 1.46
N TYR A 6 -10.84 -13.48 1.79
CA TYR A 6 -9.88 -14.44 1.23
C TYR A 6 -8.91 -14.97 2.27
N GLN A 7 -8.30 -16.12 1.94
CA GLN A 7 -7.13 -16.69 2.63
C GLN A 7 -6.14 -17.22 1.58
N SER A 8 -4.84 -17.00 1.81
CA SER A 8 -3.76 -17.44 0.92
C SER A 8 -2.49 -17.75 1.71
N SER A 9 -1.66 -18.66 1.19
CA SER A 9 -0.32 -18.98 1.72
C SER A 9 0.80 -18.12 1.10
N SER A 10 0.46 -17.23 0.17
CA SER A 10 1.40 -16.30 -0.48
C SER A 10 0.78 -14.92 -0.67
N PRO A 11 1.59 -13.85 -0.78
CA PRO A 11 1.09 -12.53 -1.17
C PRO A 11 0.28 -12.60 -2.47
N LEU A 12 -0.78 -11.81 -2.55
CA LEU A 12 -1.61 -11.76 -3.75
C LEU A 12 -1.00 -10.82 -4.78
N PRO A 13 -0.98 -11.19 -6.08
CA PRO A 13 -0.79 -10.22 -7.15
C PRO A 13 -1.86 -9.14 -7.07
N LEU A 14 -1.47 -7.87 -7.20
CA LEU A 14 -2.36 -6.73 -7.01
C LEU A 14 -2.91 -6.17 -8.33
N GLY A 15 -3.07 -7.05 -9.32
CA GLY A 15 -3.49 -6.69 -10.67
C GLY A 15 -2.36 -6.10 -11.51
N GLU A 16 -2.74 -5.55 -12.66
CA GLU A 16 -1.83 -4.82 -13.54
C GLU A 16 -1.41 -3.49 -12.91
N GLU A 17 -0.23 -3.00 -13.32
CA GLU A 17 0.18 -1.66 -12.99
C GLU A 17 -0.69 -0.62 -13.68
N THR A 18 -0.81 0.53 -13.02
CA THR A 18 -1.44 1.73 -13.55
C THR A 18 -0.56 2.93 -13.26
N SER A 19 -0.85 4.06 -13.89
CA SER A 19 -0.08 5.27 -13.72
C SER A 19 -0.95 6.52 -13.66
N LEU A 20 -0.46 7.55 -12.95
CA LEU A 20 -1.22 8.79 -12.77
C LEU A 20 -1.33 9.64 -14.04
N ARG A 21 -0.29 9.68 -14.89
CA ARG A 21 -0.26 10.48 -16.11
C ARG A 21 -0.15 9.65 -17.38
N GLY A 22 -0.37 8.34 -17.30
CA GLY A 22 -0.41 7.44 -18.46
C GLY A 22 0.97 6.99 -18.93
N GLY A 23 2.01 7.11 -18.11
CA GLY A 23 3.30 6.47 -18.37
C GLY A 23 3.20 4.95 -18.38
N VAL A 24 4.12 4.32 -19.09
CA VAL A 24 4.19 2.85 -19.23
C VAL A 24 5.28 2.33 -18.30
N SER A 25 4.98 1.24 -17.61
CA SER A 25 5.89 0.53 -16.71
C SER A 25 5.56 -0.96 -16.77
N THR A 26 6.55 -1.81 -16.57
CA THR A 26 6.40 -3.27 -16.45
C THR A 26 6.50 -3.74 -14.99
N ALA A 27 6.44 -2.79 -14.05
CA ALA A 27 6.49 -3.07 -12.64
C ALA A 27 5.33 -3.98 -12.20
N ARG A 28 5.61 -4.85 -11.23
CA ARG A 28 4.61 -5.78 -10.69
C ARG A 28 4.49 -5.60 -9.19
N PHE A 29 3.29 -5.81 -8.69
CA PHE A 29 2.94 -5.56 -7.31
C PHE A 29 2.30 -6.80 -6.70
N SER A 30 2.73 -7.13 -5.50
CA SER A 30 2.11 -8.18 -4.70
C SER A 30 2.03 -7.76 -3.25
N GLY A 31 1.03 -8.19 -2.51
CA GLY A 31 0.93 -7.85 -1.09
C GLY A 31 -0.24 -8.51 -0.41
N GLY A 32 -0.43 -8.18 0.85
CA GLY A 32 -1.53 -8.68 1.64
C GLY A 32 -1.45 -8.25 3.09
N VAL A 33 -2.52 -8.59 3.80
CA VAL A 33 -2.63 -8.44 5.25
C VAL A 33 -2.26 -9.77 5.89
N THR A 34 -1.41 -9.75 6.92
CA THR A 34 -0.98 -10.94 7.65
C THR A 34 -1.03 -10.70 9.16
N GLN A 35 -1.31 -11.77 9.91
CA GLN A 35 -1.30 -11.77 11.38
C GLN A 35 -0.18 -12.66 11.95
N ASP A 36 0.54 -13.36 11.09
CA ASP A 36 1.52 -14.41 11.43
C ASP A 36 2.86 -14.18 10.74
N ARG A 37 3.20 -12.91 10.47
CA ARG A 37 4.45 -12.46 9.84
C ARG A 37 4.67 -13.03 8.43
N GLY A 38 3.59 -13.17 7.66
CA GLY A 38 3.61 -13.57 6.26
C GLY A 38 3.56 -15.08 6.03
N SER A 39 3.23 -15.87 7.05
CA SER A 39 2.95 -17.30 6.89
C SER A 39 1.59 -17.52 6.21
N SER A 40 0.63 -16.64 6.44
CA SER A 40 -0.65 -16.59 5.75
C SER A 40 -1.13 -15.15 5.54
N TYR A 41 -2.02 -14.99 4.55
CA TYR A 41 -2.60 -13.71 4.18
C TYR A 41 -4.12 -13.79 4.15
N SER A 42 -4.79 -12.80 4.74
CA SER A 42 -6.25 -12.68 4.76
C SER A 42 -6.67 -11.23 4.97
N ASN A 43 -7.75 -10.78 4.34
CA ASN A 43 -8.27 -9.44 4.57
C ASN A 43 -9.13 -9.28 5.83
N LEU A 44 -9.41 -10.34 6.59
CA LEU A 44 -10.21 -10.25 7.82
C LEU A 44 -9.31 -10.16 9.05
N ALA A 45 -9.61 -9.22 9.94
CA ALA A 45 -8.95 -9.12 11.24
C ALA A 45 -9.93 -8.68 12.33
N LYS A 46 -9.74 -9.18 13.56
CA LYS A 46 -10.43 -8.63 14.72
C LYS A 46 -9.78 -7.32 15.14
N SER A 47 -10.58 -6.39 15.65
CA SER A 47 -10.14 -5.05 16.06
C SER A 47 -9.05 -5.09 17.14
N THR A 48 -9.02 -6.15 17.94
CA THR A 48 -8.09 -6.39 19.04
C THR A 48 -6.83 -7.16 18.63
N GLN A 49 -6.77 -7.66 17.39
CA GLN A 49 -5.61 -8.41 16.89
C GLN A 49 -4.68 -7.48 16.12
N PRO A 50 -3.36 -7.53 16.38
CA PRO A 50 -2.40 -6.81 15.57
C PRO A 50 -2.32 -7.42 14.17
N VAL A 51 -2.24 -6.55 13.16
CA VAL A 51 -2.02 -6.94 11.76
C VAL A 51 -0.77 -6.24 11.21
N ASP A 52 -0.09 -6.93 10.30
CA ASP A 52 0.90 -6.35 9.41
C ASP A 52 0.30 -6.26 8.00
N ILE A 53 0.57 -5.16 7.31
CA ILE A 53 0.22 -4.98 5.90
C ILE A 53 1.51 -4.70 5.16
N ALA A 54 1.86 -5.63 4.28
CA ALA A 54 3.11 -5.58 3.55
C ALA A 54 2.87 -5.82 2.07
N GLY A 55 3.75 -5.24 1.27
CA GLY A 55 3.77 -5.43 -0.16
C GLY A 55 5.19 -5.45 -0.71
N THR A 56 5.30 -5.96 -1.92
CA THR A 56 6.52 -5.99 -2.71
C THR A 56 6.24 -5.35 -4.05
N ILE A 57 7.17 -4.50 -4.49
CA ILE A 57 7.19 -3.92 -5.84
C ILE A 57 8.39 -4.51 -6.57
N GLN A 58 8.14 -5.24 -7.66
CA GLN A 58 9.16 -5.54 -8.66
C GLN A 58 9.23 -4.33 -9.59
N VAL A 59 10.29 -3.53 -9.44
CA VAL A 59 10.41 -2.24 -10.16
C VAL A 59 10.75 -2.51 -11.63
N ASP A 60 10.19 -1.69 -12.52
CA ASP A 60 10.51 -1.75 -13.95
C ASP A 60 12.03 -1.69 -14.17
N PRO A 61 12.64 -2.62 -14.94
CA PRO A 61 14.08 -2.60 -15.23
C PRO A 61 14.63 -1.25 -15.72
N ALA A 62 13.86 -0.48 -16.48
CA ALA A 62 14.24 0.85 -16.96
C ALA A 62 14.26 1.92 -15.85
N HIS A 63 13.67 1.65 -14.69
CA HIS A 63 13.60 2.54 -13.52
C HIS A 63 14.60 2.17 -12.42
N GLN A 64 15.14 0.94 -12.44
CA GLN A 64 16.11 0.46 -11.46
C GLN A 64 17.41 1.29 -11.49
N GLY A 65 18.00 1.50 -10.31
CA GLY A 65 19.21 2.31 -10.14
C GLY A 65 19.01 3.82 -10.25
N LYS A 66 17.80 4.29 -10.57
CA LYS A 66 17.47 5.73 -10.61
C LYS A 66 17.01 6.22 -9.25
N ALA A 67 17.26 7.50 -8.99
CA ALA A 67 16.66 8.19 -7.84
C ALA A 67 15.13 8.23 -8.01
N GLY A 68 14.43 7.83 -6.96
CA GLY A 68 12.98 7.72 -6.93
C GLY A 68 12.45 7.78 -5.51
N PHE A 69 11.20 7.37 -5.36
CA PHE A 69 10.49 7.39 -4.08
C PHE A 69 9.35 6.39 -4.08
N VAL A 70 8.96 5.97 -2.88
CA VAL A 70 7.82 5.07 -2.64
C VAL A 70 6.67 5.87 -2.03
N VAL A 71 5.46 5.56 -2.44
CA VAL A 71 4.21 6.15 -1.95
C VAL A 71 3.32 5.04 -1.42
N VAL A 72 2.67 5.28 -0.30
CA VAL A 72 1.66 4.38 0.28
C VAL A 72 0.43 5.21 0.59
N ALA A 73 -0.74 4.73 0.19
CA ALA A 73 -2.03 5.35 0.44
C ALA A 73 -2.95 4.40 1.20
N ALA A 74 -3.73 4.95 2.12
CA ALA A 74 -4.91 4.33 2.71
C ALA A 74 -6.13 5.09 2.21
N VAL A 75 -7.09 4.36 1.65
CA VAL A 75 -8.35 4.87 1.13
C VAL A 75 -9.46 4.29 2.00
N MET A 76 -10.16 5.18 2.69
CA MET A 76 -11.28 4.86 3.57
C MET A 76 -12.58 4.72 2.75
N ASP A 77 -13.58 4.05 3.29
CA ASP A 77 -14.87 3.84 2.60
C ASP A 77 -15.64 5.12 2.29
N ASP A 78 -15.39 6.20 3.05
CA ASP A 78 -15.96 7.53 2.82
C ASP A 78 -15.25 8.32 1.70
N GLY A 79 -14.23 7.71 1.08
CA GLY A 79 -13.41 8.34 0.04
C GLY A 79 -12.23 9.15 0.56
N GLY A 80 -12.01 9.21 1.87
CA GLY A 80 -10.84 9.84 2.47
C GLY A 80 -9.55 9.16 2.02
N ILE A 81 -8.62 9.93 1.44
CA ILE A 81 -7.30 9.45 1.03
C ILE A 81 -6.26 9.97 2.03
N TYR A 82 -5.47 9.06 2.58
CA TYR A 82 -4.38 9.37 3.48
C TYR A 82 -3.08 8.81 2.91
N LEU A 83 -2.04 9.62 2.86
CA LEU A 83 -0.72 9.20 2.38
C LEU A 83 0.23 8.99 3.55
N ARG A 84 1.02 7.93 3.50
CA ARG A 84 2.02 7.63 4.52
C ARG A 84 3.25 8.51 4.33
N ASN A 85 3.65 9.25 5.36
CA ASN A 85 4.86 10.07 5.36
C ASN A 85 6.12 9.25 5.68
N GLY A 86 7.29 9.92 5.66
CA GLY A 86 8.59 9.31 5.91
C GLY A 86 8.82 8.80 7.33
N VAL A 87 8.02 9.24 8.31
CA VAL A 87 8.06 8.74 9.70
C VAL A 87 7.04 7.63 9.96
N GLY A 88 6.18 7.34 8.98
CA GLY A 88 5.24 6.23 9.00
C GLY A 88 3.81 6.58 9.40
N GLU A 89 3.48 7.86 9.51
CA GLU A 89 2.13 8.34 9.83
C GLU A 89 1.32 8.54 8.54
N PHE A 90 0.03 8.24 8.60
CA PHE A 90 -0.92 8.52 7.53
C PHE A 90 -1.49 9.93 7.72
N VAL A 91 -1.21 10.82 6.78
CA VAL A 91 -1.69 12.21 6.78
C VAL A 91 -2.73 12.40 5.66
N PRO A 92 -3.77 13.22 5.86
CA PRO A 92 -4.75 13.49 4.81
C PRO A 92 -4.09 14.01 3.53
N TYR A 93 -4.50 13.48 2.38
CA TYR A 93 -4.02 13.95 1.09
C TYR A 93 -4.60 15.34 0.78
N ASN A 94 -3.72 16.27 0.44
CA ASN A 94 -4.07 17.58 -0.09
C ASN A 94 -3.34 17.79 -1.44
N PRO A 95 -4.07 17.96 -2.55
CA PRO A 95 -3.45 18.20 -3.85
C PRO A 95 -2.50 19.40 -3.91
N ALA A 96 -2.74 20.43 -3.07
CA ALA A 96 -1.88 21.62 -3.01
C ALA A 96 -0.48 21.33 -2.45
N ASP A 97 -0.35 20.30 -1.62
CA ASP A 97 0.91 19.94 -0.95
C ASP A 97 1.72 18.90 -1.75
N GLY A 98 1.16 18.43 -2.88
CA GLY A 98 1.74 17.38 -3.70
C GLY A 98 1.62 15.98 -3.08
N ILE A 99 2.33 15.02 -3.67
CA ILE A 99 2.32 13.62 -3.18
C ILE A 99 3.26 13.47 -1.99
N THR A 100 2.70 13.14 -0.83
CA THR A 100 3.47 12.73 0.35
C THR A 100 4.18 11.41 0.06
N ARG A 101 5.48 11.38 0.33
CA ARG A 101 6.35 10.23 0.03
C ARG A 101 6.62 9.45 1.31
N ALA A 102 6.44 8.13 1.24
CA ALA A 102 6.75 7.21 2.33
C ALA A 102 8.28 7.03 2.48
N SER A 103 9.02 7.14 1.38
CA SER A 103 10.48 7.17 1.40
C SER A 103 11.03 7.77 0.11
N ASN A 104 12.21 8.41 0.17
CA ASN A 104 13.02 8.76 -1.00
C ASN A 104 14.24 7.83 -1.03
N LYS A 105 14.57 7.27 -2.19
CA LYS A 105 15.64 6.28 -2.31
C LYS A 105 16.13 6.11 -3.75
N VAL A 106 17.23 5.40 -3.93
CA VAL A 106 17.55 4.78 -5.22
C VAL A 106 16.74 3.50 -5.34
N LEU A 107 16.01 3.35 -6.45
CA LEU A 107 15.13 2.21 -6.67
C LEU A 107 15.95 0.95 -6.96
N GLY A 108 15.74 -0.10 -6.18
CA GLY A 108 16.26 -1.44 -6.43
C GLY A 108 15.41 -2.20 -7.45
N ALA A 109 15.81 -3.44 -7.73
CA ALA A 109 14.99 -4.35 -8.53
C ALA A 109 13.71 -4.79 -7.79
N VAL A 110 13.81 -4.91 -6.47
CA VAL A 110 12.70 -5.30 -5.58
C VAL A 110 12.65 -4.32 -4.41
N GLU A 111 11.47 -3.76 -4.19
CA GLU A 111 11.17 -2.89 -3.06
C GLU A 111 10.22 -3.60 -2.10
N GLN A 112 10.66 -3.79 -0.86
CA GLN A 112 9.79 -4.23 0.22
C GLN A 112 9.16 -3.00 0.88
N VAL A 113 7.83 -3.01 0.97
CA VAL A 113 7.04 -1.88 1.45
C VAL A 113 6.21 -2.36 2.62
N ASP A 114 6.43 -1.75 3.78
CA ASP A 114 5.59 -1.92 4.95
C ASP A 114 4.56 -0.80 4.99
N LEU A 115 3.31 -1.13 4.69
CA LEU A 115 2.22 -0.17 4.68
C LEU A 115 1.77 0.11 6.11
N LEU A 116 1.60 -0.96 6.90
CA LEU A 116 1.35 -0.92 8.33
C LEU A 116 2.11 -2.06 9.02
N ARG A 117 2.59 -1.81 10.24
CA ARG A 117 3.23 -2.82 11.08
C ARG A 117 2.60 -2.82 12.47
N HIS A 118 2.28 -4.01 12.94
CA HIS A 118 1.75 -4.28 14.27
C HIS A 118 0.53 -3.41 14.63
N PHE A 119 -0.31 -3.14 13.63
CA PHE A 119 -1.43 -2.22 13.77
C PHE A 119 -2.59 -2.92 14.48
N THR A 120 -3.09 -2.32 15.55
CA THR A 120 -4.28 -2.81 16.27
C THR A 120 -5.40 -1.78 16.13
N ALA A 121 -6.45 -2.12 15.39
CA ALA A 121 -7.47 -1.16 14.99
C ALA A 121 -8.23 -0.56 16.19
N ALA A 122 -8.52 -1.35 17.22
CA ALA A 122 -9.17 -0.87 18.44
C ALA A 122 -8.32 0.17 19.19
N GLN A 123 -7.00 0.02 19.21
CA GLN A 123 -6.09 0.99 19.84
C GLN A 123 -6.05 2.32 19.06
N ALA A 124 -6.28 2.25 17.75
CA ALA A 124 -6.37 3.41 16.87
C ALA A 124 -7.78 4.02 16.83
N GLY A 125 -8.75 3.50 17.59
CA GLY A 125 -10.13 4.01 17.63
C GLY A 125 -11.04 3.52 16.50
N PHE A 126 -10.64 2.45 15.79
CA PHE A 126 -11.40 1.85 14.70
C PHE A 126 -11.88 0.42 15.07
N PRO A 127 -12.92 0.28 15.91
CA PRO A 127 -13.44 -1.05 16.29
C PRO A 127 -14.10 -1.80 15.11
N SER A 128 -14.46 -1.09 14.06
CA SER A 128 -14.91 -1.64 12.78
C SER A 128 -14.52 -0.67 11.67
N ALA A 129 -13.93 -1.18 10.61
CA ALA A 129 -13.47 -0.37 9.48
C ALA A 129 -13.25 -1.27 8.26
N GLN A 130 -13.41 -0.70 7.08
CA GLN A 130 -12.85 -1.27 5.87
C GLN A 130 -11.92 -0.23 5.24
N VAL A 131 -10.72 -0.68 4.89
CA VAL A 131 -9.64 0.18 4.42
C VAL A 131 -8.97 -0.48 3.23
N ASN A 132 -8.80 0.30 2.16
CA ASN A 132 -8.11 -0.13 0.96
C ASN A 132 -6.73 0.51 0.90
N PHE A 133 -5.69 -0.30 0.86
CA PHE A 133 -4.33 0.19 0.76
C PHE A 133 -3.82 0.10 -0.67
N LEU A 134 -3.11 1.15 -1.09
CA LEU A 134 -2.38 1.22 -2.34
C LEU A 134 -0.91 1.50 -2.05
N MET A 135 -0.02 0.96 -2.87
CA MET A 135 1.39 1.30 -2.88
C MET A 135 1.87 1.52 -4.31
N GLY A 136 2.86 2.40 -4.45
CA GLY A 136 3.44 2.74 -5.73
C GLY A 136 4.83 3.33 -5.59
N TYR A 137 5.43 3.65 -6.72
CA TYR A 137 6.71 4.34 -6.77
C TYR A 137 6.71 5.38 -7.89
N GLY A 138 7.61 6.36 -7.78
CA GLY A 138 7.85 7.38 -8.79
C GLY A 138 9.34 7.65 -8.95
N LEU A 139 9.70 8.32 -10.05
CA LEU A 139 11.07 8.77 -10.30
C LEU A 139 11.25 10.20 -9.82
N ALA A 140 12.40 10.51 -9.21
CA ALA A 140 12.70 11.86 -8.78
C ALA A 140 12.78 12.86 -9.95
N SER A 141 13.11 12.37 -11.15
CA SER A 141 13.14 13.16 -12.39
C SER A 141 11.76 13.51 -12.95
N ASN A 142 10.70 12.83 -12.50
CA ASN A 142 9.32 13.09 -12.90
C ASN A 142 8.37 12.83 -11.71
N PRO A 143 8.36 13.72 -10.70
CA PRO A 143 7.71 13.45 -9.42
C PRO A 143 6.17 13.42 -9.46
N ASP A 144 5.58 13.92 -10.54
CA ASP A 144 4.12 13.91 -10.73
C ASP A 144 3.62 12.59 -11.35
N GLU A 145 4.54 11.70 -11.73
CA GLU A 145 4.21 10.38 -12.26
C GLU A 145 4.45 9.30 -11.21
N LEU A 146 3.39 8.56 -10.91
CA LEU A 146 3.42 7.38 -10.05
C LEU A 146 2.99 6.16 -10.82
N TYR A 147 3.66 5.05 -10.56
CA TYR A 147 3.26 3.72 -10.98
C TYR A 147 2.80 2.95 -9.74
N PHE A 148 1.59 2.41 -9.78
CA PHE A 148 0.96 1.71 -8.65
C PHE A 148 0.06 0.59 -9.14
N HIS A 149 -0.48 -0.21 -8.24
CA HIS A 149 -1.31 -1.37 -8.59
C HIS A 149 -2.80 -1.03 -8.67
N ALA A 150 -3.54 -1.72 -9.55
CA ALA A 150 -4.97 -1.47 -9.76
C ALA A 150 -5.87 -2.10 -8.68
N ALA A 151 -5.49 -3.26 -8.12
CA ALA A 151 -6.30 -3.97 -7.13
C ALA A 151 -5.83 -3.62 -5.70
N PRO A 152 -6.66 -3.05 -4.82
CA PRO A 152 -6.22 -2.63 -3.49
C PRO A 152 -5.93 -3.82 -2.57
N ILE A 153 -5.00 -3.63 -1.63
CA ILE A 153 -4.88 -4.53 -0.48
C ILE A 153 -5.99 -4.14 0.50
N ASN A 154 -7.05 -4.94 0.54
CA ASN A 154 -8.19 -4.67 1.41
C ASN A 154 -7.97 -5.23 2.82
N LEU A 155 -8.35 -4.45 3.84
CA LEU A 155 -8.45 -4.85 5.24
C LEU A 155 -9.89 -4.60 5.71
N ILE A 156 -10.49 -5.60 6.33
CA ILE A 156 -11.81 -5.56 6.96
C ILE A 156 -11.61 -5.88 8.43
N VAL A 157 -11.92 -4.90 9.26
CA VAL A 157 -11.86 -5.00 10.72
C VAL A 157 -13.25 -5.27 11.25
N SER A 158 -13.40 -6.38 11.97
CA SER A 158 -14.58 -6.68 12.78
C SER A 158 -14.29 -6.41 14.26
N PRO A 159 -15.30 -6.11 15.10
CA PRO A 159 -15.14 -5.98 16.54
C PRO A 159 -14.37 -7.14 17.18
#